data_AF-A0A7X6P7H4-F1
#
_entry.id   AF-A0A7X6P7H4-F1
#
_cell.length_a   1.000
_cell.length_b   1.000
_cell.length_c   1.000
_cell.angle_alpha   90.00
_cell.angle_beta   90.00
_cell.angle_gamma   90.00
#
_symmetry.space_group_name_H-M   'P 1'
#
loop_
_entity.id
_entity.type
_entity.pdbx_description
1 polymer ?
#
loop_
_entity_poly.entity_id
_entity_poly.type
_entity_poly.pdbx_seq_one_letter_code
_entity_poly.pdbx_strand_id
1 'polypeptide(L)'
;MQIRVHELAKELKISNMALRKHLNDMGVNVKSHMSLIDEEIADKIRKKYYEQVDAEKRAEKDRKRLQEMRQAAKANKTEKAPQE
;
A
#
# COMPACT_ATOMS: atom_id res chain seq x y z
N MET A 1 -13.64 -22.08 -2.29
CA MET A 1 -12.23 -22.29 -1.91
C MET A 1 -11.79 -21.17 -0.97
N GLN A 2 -10.76 -21.38 -0.15
CA GLN A 2 -10.21 -20.34 0.74
C GLN A 2 -8.78 -20.01 0.34
N ILE A 3 -8.48 -18.71 0.29
CA ILE A 3 -7.16 -18.17 -0.05
C ILE A 3 -6.58 -17.40 1.13
N ARG A 4 -5.25 -17.41 1.28
CA ARG A 4 -4.58 -16.63 2.32
C ARG A 4 -4.40 -15.18 1.90
N VAL A 5 -4.60 -14.26 2.84
CA VAL A 5 -4.49 -12.80 2.59
C VAL A 5 -3.15 -12.42 1.97
N HIS A 6 -2.02 -12.99 2.41
CA HIS A 6 -0.71 -12.67 1.83
C HIS A 6 -0.54 -13.15 0.38
N GLU A 7 -1.20 -14.24 -0.02
CA GLU A 7 -1.17 -14.73 -1.40
C GLU A 7 -1.90 -13.74 -2.30
N LEU A 8 -3.09 -13.31 -1.87
CA LEU A 8 -3.87 -12.30 -2.57
C LEU A 8 -3.11 -10.95 -2.66
N ALA A 9 -2.40 -10.57 -1.59
CA ALA A 9 -1.58 -9.35 -1.60
C ALA A 9 -0.43 -9.41 -2.62
N LYS A 10 0.24 -10.57 -2.72
CA LYS A 10 1.30 -10.80 -3.72
C LYS A 10 0.75 -10.75 -5.14
N GLU A 11 -0.40 -11.37 -5.36
CA GLU A 11 -1.04 -11.42 -6.67
C GLU A 11 -1.43 -10.01 -7.16
N LEU A 12 -2.06 -9.23 -6.28
CA LEU A 12 -2.45 -7.86 -6.57
C LEU A 12 -1.25 -6.88 -6.58
N LYS A 13 -0.06 -7.32 -6.12
CA LYS A 13 1.17 -6.53 -5.93
C LYS A 13 0.97 -5.31 -5.02
N ILE A 14 0.43 -5.53 -3.83
CA ILE A 14 -0.06 -4.49 -2.93
C ILE A 14 0.51 -4.69 -1.55
N SER A 15 0.57 -3.61 -0.77
CA SER A 15 1.00 -3.75 0.60
C SER A 15 -0.04 -4.55 1.40
N ASN A 16 0.47 -5.48 2.19
CA ASN A 16 -0.27 -6.25 3.17
C ASN A 16 -1.15 -5.37 4.09
N MET A 17 -0.75 -4.11 4.30
CA MET A 17 -1.50 -3.12 5.09
C MET A 17 -2.70 -2.55 4.31
N ALA A 18 -2.51 -2.20 3.03
CA ALA A 18 -3.58 -1.73 2.16
C ALA A 18 -4.66 -2.80 1.96
N LEU A 19 -4.25 -4.07 1.74
CA LEU A 19 -5.20 -5.18 1.59
C LEU A 19 -6.08 -5.35 2.83
N ARG A 20 -5.48 -5.29 4.02
CA ARG A 20 -6.23 -5.41 5.29
C ARG A 20 -7.24 -4.28 5.45
N LYS A 21 -6.90 -3.06 5.01
CA LYS A 21 -7.81 -1.91 5.06
C LYS A 21 -9.03 -2.13 4.16
N HIS A 22 -8.83 -2.59 2.93
CA HIS A 22 -9.94 -2.91 2.02
C HIS A 22 -10.81 -4.06 2.51
N LEU A 23 -10.21 -5.10 3.11
CA LEU A 23 -10.95 -6.19 3.72
C LEU A 23 -11.82 -5.67 4.89
N ASN A 24 -11.26 -4.82 5.75
CA ASN A 24 -11.98 -4.25 6.88
C ASN A 24 -13.15 -3.34 6.43
N ASP A 25 -12.95 -2.54 5.37
CA ASP A 25 -13.97 -1.70 4.74
C ASP A 25 -15.17 -2.51 4.19
N MET A 26 -14.92 -3.76 3.77
CA MET A 26 -15.97 -4.70 3.36
C MET A 26 -16.59 -5.49 4.53
N GLY A 27 -16.22 -5.18 5.77
CA GLY A 27 -16.68 -5.92 6.96
C GLY A 27 -15.94 -7.24 7.20
N VAL A 28 -14.88 -7.51 6.44
CA VAL A 28 -14.07 -8.74 6.57
C VAL A 28 -12.88 -8.46 7.48
N ASN A 29 -13.02 -8.86 8.75
CA ASN A 29 -11.97 -8.62 9.73
C ASN A 29 -10.89 -9.70 9.69
N VAL A 30 -9.72 -9.37 9.16
CA VAL A 30 -8.57 -10.28 9.08
C VAL A 30 -7.59 -10.06 10.23
N LYS A 31 -7.51 -11.05 11.13
CA LYS A 31 -6.65 -11.03 12.32
C LYS A 31 -5.16 -10.95 11.99
N SER A 32 -4.72 -11.58 10.90
CA SER A 32 -3.31 -11.59 10.49
C SER A 32 -3.16 -11.79 8.96
N HIS A 33 -1.95 -11.59 8.44
CA HIS A 33 -1.63 -11.78 7.02
C HIS A 33 -1.75 -13.25 6.55
N MET A 34 -1.81 -14.18 7.49
CA MET A 34 -2.07 -15.60 7.22
C MET A 34 -3.54 -15.99 7.37
N SER A 35 -4.42 -15.02 7.68
CA SER A 35 -5.86 -15.30 7.71
C SER A 35 -6.32 -15.83 6.36
N LEU A 36 -7.23 -16.79 6.43
CA LEU A 36 -7.93 -17.34 5.27
C LEU A 36 -9.15 -16.46 5.00
N ILE A 37 -9.41 -16.19 3.73
CA ILE A 37 -10.60 -15.51 3.24
C ILE A 37 -11.23 -16.37 2.15
N ASP A 38 -12.54 -16.27 2.01
CA ASP A 38 -13.22 -16.94 0.92
C ASP A 38 -12.86 -16.33 -0.43
N GLU A 39 -12.79 -17.19 -1.43
CA GLU A 39 -12.49 -16.82 -2.81
C GLU A 39 -13.48 -15.78 -3.35
N GLU A 40 -14.77 -15.85 -2.99
CA GLU A 40 -15.75 -14.82 -3.36
C GLU A 40 -15.38 -13.42 -2.83
N ILE A 41 -14.82 -13.35 -1.62
CA ILE A 41 -14.34 -12.10 -1.04
C ILE A 41 -13.08 -11.64 -1.76
N ALA A 42 -12.17 -12.58 -2.07
CA ALA A 42 -10.96 -12.29 -2.82
C ALA A 42 -11.28 -11.74 -4.22
N ASP A 43 -12.28 -12.27 -4.91
CA ASP A 43 -12.70 -11.78 -6.23
C ASP A 43 -13.37 -10.41 -6.17
N LYS A 44 -14.18 -10.15 -5.13
CA LYS A 44 -14.73 -8.80 -4.89
C LYS A 44 -13.60 -7.78 -4.65
N ILE A 45 -12.62 -8.14 -3.82
CA ILE A 45 -11.41 -7.34 -3.60
C ILE A 45 -10.72 -7.11 -4.94
N ARG A 46 -10.43 -8.15 -5.72
CA ARG A 46 -9.73 -8.03 -7.02
C ARG A 46 -10.40 -6.98 -7.88
N LYS A 47 -11.72 -7.09 -8.10
CA LYS A 47 -12.49 -6.12 -8.91
C LYS A 47 -12.40 -4.70 -8.38
N LYS A 48 -12.74 -4.48 -7.09
CA LYS A 48 -12.71 -3.15 -6.45
C LYS A 48 -11.30 -2.57 -6.42
N TYR A 49 -10.30 -3.43 -6.34
CA TYR A 49 -8.89 -3.04 -6.28
C TYR A 49 -8.37 -2.67 -7.66
N TYR A 50 -8.69 -3.41 -8.73
CA TYR A 50 -8.36 -2.99 -10.10
C TYR A 50 -8.93 -1.60 -10.43
N GLU A 51 -10.14 -1.28 -9.97
CA GLU A 51 -10.71 0.07 -10.12
C GLU A 51 -9.96 1.15 -9.31
N GLN A 52 -9.51 0.85 -8.09
CA GLN A 52 -8.83 1.82 -7.22
C GLN A 52 -7.33 1.96 -7.47
N VAL A 53 -6.64 0.90 -7.92
CA VAL A 53 -5.19 0.88 -8.19
C VAL A 53 -4.79 1.88 -9.25
N ASP A 54 -5.58 1.98 -10.30
CA ASP A 54 -5.31 2.92 -11.39
C ASP A 54 -5.26 4.37 -10.85
N ALA A 55 -6.08 4.67 -9.84
CA ALA A 55 -6.06 5.94 -9.14
C ALA A 55 -4.90 6.06 -8.14
N GLU A 56 -4.64 5.02 -7.34
CA GLU A 56 -3.71 5.11 -6.20
C GLU A 56 -2.23 4.94 -6.58
N LYS A 57 -1.91 4.19 -7.64
CA LYS A 57 -0.53 4.10 -8.19
C LYS A 57 0.03 5.43 -8.63
N ARG A 58 -0.83 6.37 -9.07
CA ARG A 58 -0.42 7.74 -9.37
C ARG A 58 -0.07 8.52 -8.11
N ALA A 59 -0.84 8.34 -7.03
CA ALA A 59 -0.65 9.08 -5.78
C ALA A 59 0.57 8.61 -4.97
N GLU A 60 0.84 7.30 -4.91
CA GLU A 60 1.96 6.76 -4.12
C GLU A 60 3.33 7.11 -4.72
N LYS A 61 3.43 7.11 -6.06
CA LYS A 61 4.66 7.53 -6.78
C LYS A 61 5.02 8.98 -6.49
N ASP A 62 4.00 9.83 -6.34
CA ASP A 62 4.17 11.25 -6.09
C ASP A 62 4.64 11.51 -4.65
N ARG A 63 4.07 10.79 -3.68
CA ARG A 63 4.42 10.93 -2.26
C ARG A 63 5.83 10.44 -1.94
N LYS A 64 6.30 9.39 -2.62
CA LYS A 64 7.68 8.89 -2.48
C LYS A 64 8.70 9.87 -3.05
N ARG A 65 8.45 10.43 -4.23
CA ARG A 65 9.29 11.50 -4.83
C ARG A 65 9.38 12.73 -3.93
N LEU A 66 8.26 13.14 -3.33
CA LEU A 66 8.22 14.32 -2.46
C LEU A 66 9.04 14.12 -1.17
N GLN A 67 9.03 12.91 -0.61
CA GLN A 67 9.87 12.60 0.56
C GLN A 67 11.36 12.57 0.22
N GLU A 68 11.75 12.01 -0.93
CA GLU A 68 13.14 12.00 -1.38
C GLU A 68 13.66 13.41 -1.66
N MET A 69 12.88 14.27 -2.33
CA MET A 69 13.23 15.68 -2.55
C MET A 69 13.39 16.45 -1.23
N ARG A 70 12.51 16.20 -0.24
CA ARG A 70 12.56 16.88 1.06
C ARG A 70 13.76 16.44 1.90
N GLN A 71 14.21 15.19 1.76
CA GLN A 71 15.44 14.71 2.43
C GLN A 71 16.70 15.27 1.75
N ALA A 72 16.75 15.30 0.42
CA ALA A 72 17.88 15.87 -0.33
C ALA A 72 18.06 17.39 -0.06
N ALA A 73 16.96 18.15 0.03
CA ALA A 73 17.02 19.58 0.33
C ALA A 73 17.46 19.90 1.77
N LYS A 74 17.22 18.98 2.72
CA LYS A 74 17.68 19.14 4.11
C LYS A 74 19.17 18.83 4.27
N ALA A 75 19.71 17.87 3.52
CA ALA A 75 21.13 17.54 3.57
C ALA A 75 22.01 18.69 3.07
N ASN A 76 21.63 19.33 1.94
CA ASN A 76 22.41 20.42 1.34
C ASN A 76 22.37 21.74 2.14
N LYS A 77 21.42 21.90 3.08
CA LYS A 77 21.35 23.08 3.96
C LYS A 77 22.27 23.01 5.16
N THR A 78 22.69 21.82 5.58
CA THR A 78 23.54 21.62 6.77
C THR A 78 25.04 21.77 6.43
N GLU A 79 25.45 21.59 5.18
CA GLU A 79 26.86 21.69 4.76
C GLU A 79 27.31 23.12 4.36
N LYS A 80 26.40 24.10 4.28
CA LYS A 80 26.71 25.50 3.88
C LYS A 80 26.61 26.51 5.04
N ALA A 81 26.97 26.12 6.26
CA ALA A 81 27.26 27.07 7.32
C ALA A 81 28.79 27.27 7.40
N PRO A 82 29.38 28.21 6.63
CA PRO A 82 30.76 28.61 6.89
C PRO A 82 30.80 29.26 8.28
N GLN A 83 31.72 28.76 9.10
CA GLN A 83 32.10 29.37 10.36
C GLN A 83 32.69 30.75 10.05
N GLU A 84 32.11 31.81 10.61
CA GLU A 84 32.68 33.16 10.68
C GLU A 84 33.94 33.20 11.54
#